data_AF-A0A9D9WJH6-F1
#
_entry.id   AF-A0A9D9WJH6-F1
#
_cell.length_a   1.000
_cell.length_b   1.000
_cell.length_c   1.000
_cell.angle_alpha   90.00
_cell.angle_beta   90.00
_cell.angle_gamma   90.00
#
_symmetry.space_group_name_H-M   'P 1'
#
loop_
_entity.id
_entity.type
_entity.pdbx_description
1 polymer ?
#
loop_
_entity_poly.entity_id
_entity_poly.type
_entity_poly.pdbx_seq_one_letter_code
_entity_poly.pdbx_strand_id
1 'polypeptide(L)'
;AHGSVPCNLGDAPSEDPVYGVNINTFEKTVPYLPEGIDIMAVGNLPNELPRDASRFFGEQLIKYVLPDLVAGGNEIIQRATMLNKGVLNLRYDHLVDYAKH
;
A
#
# COMPACT_ATOMS: atom_id res chain seq x y z
N ALA A 1 -9.08 4.92 10.38
CA ALA A 1 -8.66 5.17 11.77
C ALA A 1 -9.03 3.95 12.61
N HIS A 2 -8.10 3.02 12.87
CA HIS A 2 -8.13 1.87 13.81
C HIS A 2 -6.80 1.10 13.69
N GLY A 3 -5.69 1.82 13.46
CA GLY A 3 -4.38 1.23 13.22
C GLY A 3 -3.69 0.84 14.52
N SER A 4 -2.55 0.15 14.41
CA SER A 4 -1.73 -0.25 15.57
C SER A 4 -1.09 0.92 16.33
N VAL A 5 -1.14 2.13 15.77
CA VAL A 5 -0.68 3.37 16.40
C VAL A 5 -1.92 4.14 16.89
N PRO A 6 -2.19 4.23 18.20
CA PRO A 6 -3.46 4.75 18.73
C PRO A 6 -3.74 6.22 18.39
N CYS A 7 -2.71 7.04 18.20
CA CYS A 7 -2.85 8.43 17.77
C CYS A 7 -3.00 8.59 16.25
N ASN A 8 -2.95 7.51 15.45
CA ASN A 8 -3.27 7.60 14.03
C ASN A 8 -4.79 7.55 13.83
N LEU A 9 -5.36 8.73 13.57
CA LEU A 9 -6.78 8.94 13.36
C LEU A 9 -7.17 8.93 11.87
N GLY A 10 -6.42 8.22 11.04
CA GLY A 10 -6.66 8.02 9.60
C GLY A 10 -5.62 8.67 8.72
N ASP A 11 -5.80 8.54 7.41
CA ASP A 11 -4.84 9.01 6.42
C ASP A 11 -4.84 10.52 6.27
N ALA A 12 -3.72 11.05 5.76
CA ALA A 12 -3.53 12.42 5.35
C ALA A 12 -3.30 12.45 3.81
N PRO A 13 -3.89 13.42 3.08
CA PRO A 13 -3.60 13.62 1.67
C PRO A 13 -2.17 14.13 1.46
N SER A 14 -1.57 13.91 0.28
CA SER A 14 -0.25 14.46 -0.05
C SER A 14 -0.23 15.99 0.01
N GLU A 15 -1.33 16.64 -0.36
CA GLU A 15 -1.48 18.10 -0.42
C GLU A 15 -1.53 18.77 0.97
N ASP A 16 -2.03 18.04 1.96
CA ASP A 16 -2.08 18.47 3.37
C ASP A 16 -1.62 17.31 4.27
N PRO A 17 -0.30 17.08 4.34
CA PRO A 17 0.25 15.80 4.78
C PRO A 17 0.28 15.64 6.30
N VAL A 18 -0.02 16.68 7.07
CA VAL A 18 0.09 16.68 8.52
C VAL A 18 -1.21 17.14 9.16
N TYR A 19 -1.72 16.34 10.10
CA TYR A 19 -2.78 16.76 11.02
C TYR A 19 -2.32 16.64 12.47
N GLY A 20 -2.87 17.47 13.36
CA GLY A 20 -2.62 17.37 14.79
C GLY A 20 -3.57 16.39 15.47
N VAL A 21 -3.16 15.82 16.59
CA VAL A 21 -4.02 15.05 17.49
C VAL A 21 -3.88 15.59 18.90
N ASN A 22 -4.97 16.07 19.49
CA ASN A 22 -4.95 16.60 20.85
C ASN A 22 -4.71 15.46 21.85
N ILE A 23 -3.74 15.62 22.75
CA ILE A 23 -3.34 14.56 23.70
C ILE A 23 -4.36 14.29 24.81
N ASN A 24 -5.24 15.25 25.08
CA ASN A 24 -6.24 15.15 26.14
C ASN A 24 -7.55 14.58 25.59
N THR A 25 -7.96 14.97 24.37
CA THR A 25 -9.24 14.56 23.78
C THR A 25 -9.13 13.41 22.78
N PHE A 26 -7.93 13.12 22.26
CA PHE A 26 -7.70 12.16 21.16
C PHE A 26 -8.47 12.50 19.88
N GLU A 27 -8.74 13.78 19.65
CA GLU A 27 -9.43 14.26 18.45
C GLU A 27 -8.43 14.89 17.46
N LYS A 28 -8.77 14.81 16.16
CA LYS A 28 -8.03 15.51 15.11
C LYS A 28 -8.13 17.03 15.32
N THR A 29 -7.02 17.71 15.10
CA THR A 29 -6.87 19.16 15.22
C THR A 29 -5.99 19.68 14.08
N VAL A 30 -5.86 21.01 13.98
CA VAL A 30 -4.83 21.61 13.13
C VAL A 30 -3.44 21.25 13.67
N PRO A 31 -2.43 21.09 12.80
CA PRO A 31 -1.08 20.75 13.22
C PRO A 31 -0.40 21.89 13.99
N TYR A 32 0.71 21.57 14.65
CA TYR A 32 1.62 22.51 15.32
C TYR A 32 1.06 23.23 16.56
N LEU A 33 0.08 22.61 17.23
CA LEU A 33 -0.45 23.11 18.50
C LEU A 33 0.38 22.61 19.71
N PRO A 34 0.56 23.41 20.78
CA PRO A 34 1.32 23.01 21.95
C PRO A 34 0.83 21.72 22.64
N GLU A 35 -0.47 21.45 22.60
CA GLU A 35 -1.10 20.24 23.16
C GLU A 35 -1.43 19.19 22.08
N GLY A 36 -0.82 19.31 20.90
CA GLY A 36 -1.01 18.43 19.76
C GLY A 36 0.19 17.51 19.51
N ILE A 37 -0.08 16.30 19.03
CA ILE A 37 0.90 15.44 18.36
C ILE A 37 0.67 15.57 16.86
N ASP A 38 1.70 15.96 16.10
CA ASP A 38 1.63 16.03 14.65
C ASP A 38 1.80 14.64 14.03
N ILE A 39 0.85 14.26 13.18
CA ILE A 39 0.81 12.96 12.50
C ILE A 39 0.89 13.19 11.00
N MET A 40 1.89 12.56 10.38
CA MET A 40 1.99 12.41 8.92
C MET A 40 1.65 10.98 8.53
N ALA A 41 0.45 10.79 7.96
CA ALA A 41 -0.08 9.48 7.57
C ALA A 41 -0.44 9.46 6.07
N VAL A 42 0.51 9.86 5.23
CA VAL A 42 0.35 9.88 3.77
C VAL A 42 0.52 8.47 3.20
N GLY A 43 -0.56 7.91 2.65
CA GLY A 43 -0.61 6.51 2.21
C GLY A 43 0.14 6.19 0.91
N ASN A 44 0.51 7.20 0.13
CA ASN A 44 1.08 7.10 -1.21
C ASN A 44 2.49 7.71 -1.31
N LEU A 45 3.24 7.77 -0.20
CA LEU A 45 4.53 8.45 -0.11
C LEU A 45 5.58 8.07 -1.19
N PRO A 46 5.65 6.84 -1.74
CA PRO A 46 6.54 6.56 -2.87
C PRO A 46 6.30 7.46 -4.10
N ASN A 47 5.10 8.01 -4.25
CA ASN A 47 4.75 8.93 -5.34
C ASN A 47 5.35 10.33 -5.18
N GLU A 48 5.90 10.67 -4.00
CA GLU A 48 6.60 11.94 -3.79
C GLU A 48 7.99 11.96 -4.46
N LEU A 49 8.57 10.78 -4.71
CA LEU A 49 9.77 10.58 -5.52
C LEU A 49 9.50 9.57 -6.64
N PRO A 50 8.59 9.90 -7.58
CA PRO A 50 7.99 8.91 -8.48
C PRO A 50 9.02 8.31 -9.43
N ARG A 51 10.03 9.11 -9.83
CA ARG A 51 11.12 8.67 -10.70
C ARG A 51 12.02 7.64 -10.01
N ASP A 52 12.39 7.88 -8.76
CA ASP A 52 13.28 6.98 -8.02
C ASP A 52 12.54 5.70 -7.59
N ALA A 53 11.30 5.82 -7.14
CA ALA A 53 10.45 4.68 -6.82
C ALA A 53 10.25 3.77 -8.05
N SER A 54 9.93 4.36 -9.21
CA SER A 54 9.74 3.62 -10.47
C SER A 54 11.02 2.95 -10.95
N ARG A 55 12.17 3.64 -10.88
CA ARG A 55 13.47 3.08 -11.22
C ARG A 55 13.80 1.88 -10.34
N PHE A 56 13.71 2.05 -9.02
CA PHE A 56 14.02 0.98 -8.07
C PHE A 56 13.10 -0.23 -8.26
N PHE A 57 11.79 -0.01 -8.36
CA PHE A 57 10.83 -1.08 -8.62
C PHE A 57 11.14 -1.82 -9.93
N GLY A 58 11.43 -1.10 -11.01
CA GLY A 58 11.80 -1.67 -12.30
C GLY A 58 13.06 -2.52 -12.23
N GLU A 59 14.10 -2.05 -11.55
CA GLU A 59 15.34 -2.80 -11.33
C GLU A 59 15.10 -4.12 -10.57
N GLN A 60 14.27 -4.10 -9.50
CA GLN A 60 13.92 -5.31 -8.77
C GLN A 60 13.11 -6.29 -9.63
N LEU A 61 12.14 -5.77 -10.40
CA LEU A 61 11.29 -6.59 -11.29
C LEU A 61 12.12 -7.28 -12.37
N ILE A 62 13.02 -6.54 -13.03
CA ILE A 62 13.91 -7.07 -14.07
C ILE A 62 14.85 -8.12 -13.47
N LYS A 63 15.38 -7.88 -12.27
CA LYS A 63 16.36 -8.77 -11.67
C LYS A 63 15.75 -10.08 -11.15
N TYR A 64 14.58 -10.02 -10.52
CA TYR A 64 14.05 -11.16 -9.75
C TYR A 64 12.80 -11.81 -10.34
N VAL A 65 12.10 -11.16 -11.28
CA VAL A 65 10.81 -11.66 -11.79
C VAL A 65 10.88 -11.92 -13.28
N LEU A 66 11.47 -11.01 -14.05
CA LEU A 66 11.50 -11.10 -15.52
C LEU A 66 12.16 -12.38 -16.06
N PRO A 67 13.28 -12.90 -15.50
CA PRO A 67 13.91 -14.11 -16.02
C PRO A 67 12.97 -15.31 -15.95
N ASP A 68 12.31 -15.51 -14.81
CA ASP A 68 11.37 -16.60 -14.61
C ASP A 68 10.12 -16.42 -15.48
N LEU A 69 9.63 -15.18 -15.62
CA LEU A 69 8.46 -14.90 -16.47
C LEU A 69 8.70 -15.30 -17.94
N VAL A 70 9.89 -15.01 -18.48
CA VAL A 70 10.26 -15.34 -19.86
C VAL A 70 10.62 -16.82 -20.02
N ALA A 71 11.20 -17.44 -18.99
CA ALA A 71 11.60 -18.85 -19.01
C ALA A 71 10.45 -19.85 -18.82
N GLY A 72 9.19 -19.39 -18.70
CA GLY A 72 8.01 -20.25 -18.57
C GLY A 72 7.46 -20.37 -17.14
N GLY A 73 7.92 -19.51 -16.23
CA GLY A 73 7.45 -19.38 -14.86
C GLY A 73 8.22 -20.23 -13.85
N ASN A 74 7.91 -19.99 -12.58
CA ASN A 74 8.34 -20.79 -11.44
C ASN A 74 7.21 -20.84 -10.40
N GLU A 75 7.46 -21.44 -9.24
CA GLU A 75 6.46 -21.52 -8.16
C GLU A 75 6.05 -20.13 -7.64
N ILE A 76 6.93 -19.13 -7.67
CA ILE A 76 6.61 -17.75 -7.27
C ILE A 76 5.60 -17.16 -8.25
N ILE A 77 5.86 -17.25 -9.56
CA ILE A 77 4.94 -16.77 -10.61
C ILE A 77 3.61 -17.53 -10.53
N GLN A 78 3.63 -18.84 -10.34
CA GLN A 78 2.40 -19.63 -10.19
C GLN A 78 1.57 -19.18 -8.99
N ARG A 79 2.21 -18.96 -7.83
CA ARG A 79 1.51 -18.46 -6.63
C ARG A 79 1.05 -17.01 -6.78
N ALA A 80 1.78 -16.18 -7.52
CA ALA A 80 1.41 -14.79 -7.80
C ALA A 80 0.31 -14.65 -8.85
N THR A 81 0.13 -15.67 -9.71
CA THR A 81 -0.89 -15.66 -10.77
C THR A 81 -2.27 -15.89 -10.14
N MET A 82 -3.05 -14.81 -9.98
CA MET A 82 -4.43 -14.91 -9.49
C MET A 82 -5.40 -15.47 -10.54
N LEU A 83 -5.26 -15.01 -11.77
CA LEU A 83 -6.10 -15.39 -12.91
C LEU A 83 -5.24 -16.05 -13.99
N ASN A 84 -5.69 -17.20 -14.47
CA ASN A 84 -5.12 -17.86 -15.65
C ASN A 84 -6.21 -17.96 -16.72
N LYS A 85 -6.02 -17.25 -17.85
CA LYS A 85 -6.98 -17.20 -18.96
C LYS A 85 -8.40 -16.82 -18.52
N GLY A 86 -8.50 -15.85 -17.61
CA GLY A 86 -9.78 -15.34 -17.10
C GLY A 86 -10.43 -16.21 -16.02
N VAL A 87 -9.81 -17.30 -15.61
CA VAL A 87 -10.30 -18.17 -14.53
C VAL A 87 -9.41 -18.00 -13.30
N LEU A 88 -10.01 -17.91 -12.12
CA LEU A 88 -9.27 -17.90 -10.85
C LEU A 88 -8.48 -19.20 -10.70
N ASN A 89 -7.22 -19.08 -10.30
CA ASN A 89 -6.43 -20.24 -9.90
C ASN A 89 -6.96 -20.80 -8.57
N LEU A 90 -6.83 -22.12 -8.37
CA LEU A 90 -7.31 -22.86 -7.20
C LEU A 90 -7.01 -22.21 -5.85
N ARG A 91 -5.84 -21.59 -5.71
CA ARG A 91 -5.42 -20.87 -4.48
C ARG A 91 -6.36 -19.72 -4.11
N TYR A 92 -7.02 -19.15 -5.10
CA TYR A 92 -7.88 -17.98 -5.02
C TYR A 92 -9.36 -18.31 -5.19
N ASP A 93 -9.74 -19.59 -5.12
CA ASP A 93 -11.14 -20.03 -5.25
C ASP A 93 -12.07 -19.39 -4.22
N HIS A 94 -11.55 -19.06 -3.04
CA HIS A 94 -12.28 -18.32 -2.01
C HIS A 94 -12.72 -16.90 -2.44
N LEU A 95 -12.17 -16.37 -3.54
CA LEU A 95 -12.53 -15.07 -4.11
C LEU A 95 -13.56 -15.18 -5.26
N VAL A 96 -14.01 -16.39 -5.61
CA VAL A 96 -14.91 -16.63 -6.75
C VAL A 96 -16.19 -15.79 -6.65
N ASP A 97 -16.78 -15.68 -5.46
CA ASP A 97 -18.02 -14.91 -5.27
C ASP A 97 -17.78 -13.40 -5.45
N TYR A 98 -16.60 -12.91 -5.09
CA TYR A 98 -16.21 -11.51 -5.34
C TYR A 98 -15.98 -11.26 -6.83
N ALA A 99 -15.34 -12.18 -7.54
CA ALA A 99 -14.94 -12.01 -8.94
C ALA A 99 -16.09 -12.21 -9.96
N LYS A 100 -17.25 -12.74 -9.55
CA LYS A 100 -18.40 -13.04 -10.43
C LYS A 100 -19.34 -11.85 -10.71
N HIS A 101 -19.01 -10.65 -10.22
CA HIS A 101 -19.77 -9.42 -10.44
C HIS A 101 -19.15 -8.58 -11.56
#